data_AF-A0AAU9DYY3-F1
#
_entry.id   AF-A0AAU9DYY3-F1
#
_cell.length_a   1.000
_cell.length_b   1.000
_cell.length_c   1.000
_cell.angle_alpha   90.00
_cell.angle_beta   90.00
_cell.angle_gamma   90.00
#
_symmetry.space_group_name_H-M   'P 1'
#
loop_
_entity.id
_entity.type
_entity.pdbx_description
1 polymer ?
#
loop_
_entity_poly.entity_id
_entity_poly.type
_entity_poly.pdbx_seq_one_letter_code
_entity_poly.pdbx_strand_id
1 'polypeptide(L)'
;MQDQKDREFHEEMVKEVKKNEKSIEELVRNRDDNKVVKTVTIDYDSIEHNPMGGIMVRCYVNGDKSLRFSVTISKDYIEDKREYSFSGGISSKLYDLMTEDGK
;
A
#
# COMPACT_ATOMS: atom_id res chain seq x y z
N MET A 1 16.57 -24.05 -8.97
CA MET A 1 17.05 -23.52 -7.67
C MET A 1 16.84 -22.01 -7.55
N GLN A 2 17.14 -21.20 -8.58
CA GLN A 2 16.88 -19.75 -8.56
C GLN A 2 15.36 -19.44 -8.53
N ASP A 3 14.59 -20.03 -9.45
CA ASP A 3 13.13 -19.80 -9.53
C ASP A 3 12.36 -20.17 -8.24
N GLN A 4 12.83 -21.17 -7.50
CA GLN A 4 12.23 -21.56 -6.22
C GLN A 4 12.44 -20.48 -5.16
N LYS A 5 13.65 -19.92 -5.07
CA LYS A 5 13.97 -18.86 -4.11
C LYS A 5 13.22 -17.56 -4.43
N ASP A 6 13.11 -17.22 -5.71
CA ASP A 6 12.39 -16.01 -6.14
C ASP A 6 10.90 -16.14 -5.82
N ARG A 7 10.33 -17.35 -6.01
CA ARG A 7 8.95 -17.64 -5.61
C ARG A 7 8.76 -17.59 -4.09
N GLU A 8 9.62 -18.24 -3.31
CA GLU A 8 9.55 -18.21 -1.84
C GLU A 8 9.66 -16.76 -1.33
N PHE A 9 10.55 -15.96 -1.92
CA PHE A 9 10.70 -14.54 -1.59
C PHE A 9 9.44 -13.74 -1.90
N HIS A 10 8.83 -13.94 -3.07
CA HIS A 10 7.57 -13.30 -3.41
C HIS A 10 6.42 -13.73 -2.49
N GLU A 11 6.33 -15.01 -2.13
CA GLU A 11 5.33 -15.51 -1.19
C GLU A 11 5.47 -14.87 0.21
N GLU A 12 6.69 -14.62 0.68
CA GLU A 12 6.93 -13.87 1.92
C GLU A 12 6.47 -12.41 1.80
N MET A 13 6.72 -11.73 0.67
CA MET A 13 6.22 -10.36 0.45
C MET A 13 4.69 -10.31 0.49
N VAL A 14 4.01 -11.28 -0.14
CA VAL A 14 2.55 -11.40 -0.11
C VAL A 14 2.04 -11.60 1.32
N LYS A 15 2.71 -12.42 2.14
CA LYS A 15 2.36 -12.61 3.55
C LYS A 15 2.52 -11.32 4.35
N GLU A 16 3.56 -10.54 4.11
CA GLU A 16 3.77 -9.27 4.80
C GLU A 16 2.74 -8.21 4.42
N VAL A 17 2.34 -8.13 3.15
CA VAL A 17 1.23 -7.27 2.72
C VAL A 17 -0.08 -7.68 3.40
N LYS A 18 -0.38 -8.99 3.44
CA LYS A 18 -1.57 -9.54 4.14
C LYS A 18 -1.60 -9.19 5.63
N LYS A 19 -0.46 -9.18 6.32
CA LYS A 19 -0.40 -8.81 7.74
C LYS A 19 -0.70 -7.33 7.98
N ASN A 20 -0.43 -6.50 6.97
CA ASN A 20 -0.51 -5.04 7.06
C ASN A 20 -1.69 -4.44 6.28
N GLU A 21 -2.67 -5.24 5.83
CA GLU A 21 -3.84 -4.74 5.08
C GLU A 21 -4.56 -3.61 5.81
N LYS A 22 -4.78 -3.77 7.13
CA LYS A 22 -5.44 -2.74 7.94
C LYS A 22 -4.67 -1.42 7.93
N SER A 23 -3.35 -1.47 8.09
CA SER A 23 -2.51 -0.27 8.07
C SER A 23 -2.48 0.40 6.70
N ILE A 24 -2.51 -0.39 5.62
CA ILE A 24 -2.65 0.10 4.24
C ILE A 24 -3.98 0.82 4.05
N GLU A 25 -5.08 0.24 4.54
CA GLU A 25 -6.40 0.87 4.47
C GLU A 25 -6.50 2.15 5.31
N GLU A 26 -5.95 2.15 6.52
CA GLU A 26 -5.92 3.31 7.40
C GLU A 26 -5.10 4.46 6.79
N LEU A 27 -4.00 4.16 6.09
CA LEU A 27 -3.16 5.18 5.46
C LEU A 27 -3.92 6.03 4.45
N VAL A 28 -4.80 5.42 3.66
CA VAL A 28 -5.60 6.15 2.66
C VAL A 28 -6.82 6.81 3.30
N ARG A 29 -7.47 6.17 4.28
CA ARG A 29 -8.66 6.73 4.95
C ARG A 29 -8.34 7.89 5.89
N ASN A 30 -7.16 7.90 6.52
CA ASN A 30 -6.74 9.00 7.40
C ASN A 30 -6.45 10.31 6.64
N ARG A 31 -6.30 10.24 5.31
CA ARG A 31 -6.11 11.39 4.42
C ARG A 31 -7.38 11.75 3.63
N ASP A 32 -8.47 11.05 3.90
CA ASP A 32 -9.74 11.18 3.20
C ASP A 32 -10.71 12.04 4.00
N ASP A 33 -10.47 13.35 4.00
CA ASP A 33 -11.25 14.33 4.75
C ASP A 33 -12.74 14.30 4.36
N ASN A 34 -13.00 14.04 3.07
CA ASN A 34 -14.33 13.99 2.47
C ASN A 34 -15.04 12.62 2.59
N LYS A 35 -14.40 11.61 3.18
CA LYS A 35 -14.94 10.24 3.30
C LYS A 35 -15.35 9.64 1.94
N VAL A 36 -14.60 9.94 0.87
CA VAL A 36 -14.85 9.40 -0.47
C VAL A 36 -14.49 7.92 -0.61
N VAL A 37 -13.57 7.41 0.22
CA VAL A 37 -13.10 6.03 0.22
C VAL A 37 -14.10 5.13 0.94
N LYS A 38 -14.84 4.33 0.18
CA LYS A 38 -15.82 3.35 0.69
C LYS A 38 -15.23 1.95 0.76
N THR A 39 -14.47 1.57 -0.27
CA THR A 39 -13.78 0.29 -0.32
C THR A 39 -12.34 0.50 -0.76
N VAL A 40 -11.45 -0.35 -0.25
CA VAL A 40 -10.04 -0.43 -0.66
C VAL A 40 -9.82 -1.80 -1.28
N THR A 41 -9.03 -1.84 -2.34
CA THR A 41 -8.61 -3.09 -2.98
C THR A 41 -7.10 -3.08 -3.14
N ILE A 42 -6.46 -4.14 -2.64
CA ILE A 42 -5.03 -4.36 -2.73
C ILE A 42 -4.77 -5.23 -3.95
N ASP A 43 -3.93 -4.74 -4.87
CA ASP A 43 -3.53 -5.49 -6.06
C ASP A 43 -2.34 -6.40 -5.72
N TYR A 44 -2.63 -7.62 -5.28
CA TYR A 44 -1.61 -8.60 -4.88
C TYR A 44 -0.65 -8.97 -6.03
N ASP A 45 -1.12 -8.90 -7.27
CA ASP A 45 -0.29 -9.17 -8.45
C ASP A 45 0.71 -8.04 -8.72
N SER A 46 0.52 -6.88 -8.09
CA SER A 46 1.43 -5.73 -8.19
C SER A 46 2.55 -5.72 -7.15
N ILE A 47 2.61 -6.74 -6.29
CA ILE A 47 3.59 -6.80 -5.20
C ILE A 47 4.99 -7.02 -5.77
N GLU A 48 5.84 -6.03 -5.53
CA GLU A 48 7.19 -5.99 -6.05
C GLU A 48 8.17 -5.55 -4.95
N HIS A 49 9.40 -6.05 -5.02
CA HIS A 49 10.46 -5.57 -4.14
C HIS A 49 10.91 -4.18 -4.60
N ASN A 50 10.99 -3.23 -3.68
CA ASN A 50 11.61 -1.94 -3.98
C ASN A 50 13.14 -2.14 -4.08
N PRO A 51 13.82 -1.72 -5.16
CA PRO A 51 15.28 -1.79 -5.26
C PRO A 51 16.02 -1.08 -4.11
N MET A 52 15.38 -0.10 -3.47
CA MET A 52 15.91 0.61 -2.29
C MET A 52 15.52 -0.05 -0.95
N GLY A 53 14.86 -1.20 -0.98
CA GLY A 53 14.39 -1.94 0.19
C GLY A 53 12.90 -1.73 0.48
N GLY A 54 12.28 -2.77 1.04
CA GLY A 54 10.84 -2.82 1.33
C GLY A 54 10.01 -3.47 0.24
N ILE A 55 8.69 -3.41 0.41
CA ILE A 55 7.67 -4.04 -0.45
C ILE A 55 6.80 -2.94 -1.03
N MET A 56 6.74 -2.83 -2.36
CA MET A 56 5.81 -1.95 -3.06
C MET A 56 4.54 -2.72 -3.40
N VAL A 57 3.40 -2.09 -3.18
CA VAL A 57 2.10 -2.60 -3.58
C VAL A 57 1.23 -1.47 -4.11
N ARG A 58 0.51 -1.74 -5.19
CA ARG A 58 -0.52 -0.84 -5.73
C ARG A 58 -1.88 -1.21 -5.18
N CYS A 59 -2.68 -0.19 -4.94
CA CYS A 59 -4.02 -0.30 -4.41
C CYS A 59 -4.94 0.65 -5.18
N TYR A 60 -6.25 0.41 -5.10
CA TYR A 60 -7.26 1.30 -5.63
C TYR A 60 -8.50 1.31 -4.76
N VAL A 61 -9.30 2.37 -4.87
CA VAL A 61 -10.49 2.55 -4.04
C VAL A 61 -11.77 2.47 -4.87
N ASN A 62 -12.87 2.12 -4.23
CA ASN A 62 -14.22 2.12 -4.83
C ASN A 62 -14.35 1.25 -6.10
N GLY A 63 -13.46 0.29 -6.29
CA GLY A 63 -13.39 -0.53 -7.51
C GLY A 63 -12.86 0.21 -8.76
N ASP A 64 -12.42 1.46 -8.64
CA ASP A 64 -11.94 2.28 -9.77
C ASP A 64 -10.41 2.32 -9.77
N LYS A 65 -9.78 1.63 -10.75
CA LYS A 65 -8.32 1.60 -10.91
C LYS A 65 -7.69 2.97 -11.24
N SER A 66 -8.49 3.96 -11.64
CA SER A 66 -8.01 5.35 -11.79
C SER A 66 -7.89 6.07 -10.45
N LEU A 67 -8.61 5.61 -9.41
CA LEU A 67 -8.52 6.09 -8.04
C LEU A 67 -7.49 5.26 -7.26
N ARG A 68 -6.24 5.35 -7.70
CA ARG A 68 -5.15 4.48 -7.21
C ARG A 68 -4.26 5.16 -6.19
N PHE A 69 -3.63 4.35 -5.36
CA PHE A 69 -2.52 4.74 -4.50
C PHE A 69 -1.46 3.64 -4.46
N SER A 70 -0.23 4.01 -4.14
CA SER A 70 0.87 3.07 -3.92
C SER A 70 1.30 3.12 -2.47
N VAL A 71 1.69 1.97 -1.94
CA VAL A 71 2.27 1.85 -0.61
C VAL A 71 3.61 1.14 -0.70
N THR A 72 4.62 1.70 -0.06
CA THR A 72 5.88 1.03 0.25
C THR A 72 5.86 0.69 1.73
N ILE A 73 5.96 -0.60 2.03
CA ILE A 73 6.09 -1.15 3.38
C ILE A 73 7.57 -1.41 3.63
N SER A 74 8.13 -0.66 4.57
CA SER A 74 9.50 -0.85 5.03
C SER A 74 9.48 -1.33 6.48
N LYS A 75 10.54 -2.05 6.85
CA LYS A 75 10.66 -2.66 8.17
C LYS A 75 12.02 -2.32 8.74
N ASP A 76 11.98 -1.55 9.81
CA ASP A 76 13.17 -1.05 10.50
C ASP A 76 13.25 -1.66 11.90
N TYR A 77 14.46 -1.74 12.45
CA TYR A 77 14.68 -2.09 13.84
C TYR A 77 15.05 -0.82 14.59
N ILE A 78 14.17 -0.38 15.49
CA ILE A 78 14.40 0.78 16.36
C ILE A 78 14.39 0.24 17.79
N GLU A 79 15.50 0.39 18.51
CA GLU A 79 15.63 -0.06 19.91
C GLU A 79 15.20 -1.52 20.14
N ASP A 80 15.71 -2.45 19.32
CA ASP A 80 15.37 -3.88 19.31
C ASP A 80 13.90 -4.22 19.03
N LYS A 81 13.08 -3.23 18.66
CA LYS A 81 11.69 -3.42 18.23
C LYS A 81 11.60 -3.32 16.71
N ARG A 82 10.79 -4.20 16.12
CA ARG A 82 10.43 -4.13 14.70
C ARG A 82 9.34 -3.08 14.53
N GLU A 83 9.63 -2.03 13.79
CA GLU A 83 8.65 -1.03 13.39
C GLU A 83 8.41 -1.08 11.89
N TYR A 84 7.14 -0.92 11.50
CA TYR A 84 6.76 -0.78 10.10
C TYR A 84 6.63 0.70 9.77
N SER A 85 7.25 1.10 8.66
CA SER A 85 7.06 2.42 8.08
C SER A 85 6.30 2.27 6.76
N PHE A 86 5.32 3.15 6.57
CA PHE A 86 4.45 3.16 5.40
C PHE A 86 4.61 4.50 4.68
N SER A 87 5.00 4.45 3.42
CA SER A 87 5.11 5.62 2.56
C SER A 87 4.37 5.38 1.25
N GLY A 88 4.05 6.44 0.51
CA GLY A 88 3.23 6.26 -0.68
C GLY A 88 2.75 7.56 -1.31
N GLY A 89 2.18 7.41 -2.50
CA GLY A 89 1.53 8.47 -3.25
C GLY A 89 0.15 8.05 -3.71
N ILE A 90 -0.69 9.04 -4.03
CA ILE A 90 -2.03 8.82 -4.58
C ILE A 90 -2.10 9.44 -5.98
N SER A 91 -2.99 8.91 -6.83
CA SER A 91 -3.28 9.52 -8.12
C SER A 91 -3.89 10.91 -7.95
N SER A 92 -3.61 11.83 -8.88
CA SER A 92 -4.21 13.19 -8.88
C SER A 92 -5.74 13.13 -8.76
N LYS A 93 -6.40 12.24 -9.51
CA LYS A 93 -7.86 12.07 -9.44
C LYS A 93 -8.35 11.69 -8.04
N LEU A 94 -7.60 10.84 -7.31
CA LEU A 94 -7.94 10.48 -5.94
C LEU A 94 -7.67 11.65 -4.96
N TYR A 95 -6.56 12.38 -5.17
CA TYR A 95 -6.24 13.58 -4.39
C TYR A 95 -7.34 14.65 -4.53
N ASP A 96 -7.72 14.95 -5.77
CA ASP A 96 -8.76 15.93 -6.08
C ASP A 96 -10.07 15.54 -5.37
N LEU A 97 -10.51 14.29 -5.47
CA LEU A 97 -11.73 13.83 -4.78
C LEU A 97 -11.65 13.91 -3.24
N MET A 98 -10.49 13.62 -2.66
CA MET A 98 -10.30 13.66 -1.20
C MET A 98 -10.22 15.09 -0.65
N THR A 99 -9.84 16.06 -1.49
CA THR A 99 -9.51 17.43 -1.08
C THR A 99 -10.38 18.52 -1.71
N GLU A 100 -11.21 18.18 -2.70
CA GLU A 100 -12.27 19.07 -3.20
C GLU A 100 -13.31 19.24 -2.10
N ASP A 101 -13.08 20.23 -1.24
CA ASP A 101 -14.11 20.85 -0.42
C ASP A 101 -15.32 21.14 -1.31
N GLY A 102 -16.50 20.71 -0.87
CA GLY A 102 -17.75 21.18 -1.45
C GLY A 102 -17.81 22.70 -1.39
N LYS A 103 -17.43 23.36 -2.49
CA LYS A 103 -17.74 24.77 -2.72
C LYS A 103 -19.24 24.99 -2.86
#